data_AF-A0AA36NKR4-F1
#
_entry.id   AF-A0AA36NKR4-F1
#
_cell.length_a   1.000
_cell.length_b   1.000
_cell.length_c   1.000
_cell.angle_alpha   90.00
_cell.angle_beta   90.00
_cell.angle_gamma   90.00
#
_symmetry.space_group_name_H-M   'P 1'
#
loop_
_entity.id
_entity.type
_entity.pdbx_description
1 polymer ?
#
loop_
_entity_poly.entity_id
_entity_poly.type
_entity_poly.pdbx_seq_one_letter_code
_entity_poly.pdbx_strand_id
1 'polypeptide(L)'
;MKPFQEHAHPTSMAEARERSAYFLLNSLRVDEGSPLYGDVSVVLLPSFARRVSVLSPFDSGSWSGLCNHSFVTPNTSYAHNCSAFSGRGGLGTFQAFDHLFEINERYWAKPEAFLQPLARLLGPEGSTGLVGENFVQYFEVLPTARVEFTHVKFIIAAFPSLFGTDRGERVQRWCRRNGLMLVWSLGLNVGFTTDHGMPHFWDVQKQRGPFYSNQRLMDPGVLRTSSLNATAAAEDVAAFSAAWQLLASERRRHLEPADFNRLWASLTANLSHSLQIAPLRAASCADLDRCIGVTRLGCLCKKEAAVVV
;
A
#
# COMPACT_ATOMS: atom_id res chain seq x y z
N MET A 1 15.37 12.50 -18.51
CA MET A 1 14.19 13.12 -17.87
C MET A 1 14.56 14.52 -17.44
N LYS A 2 13.75 15.54 -17.73
CA LYS A 2 13.99 16.91 -17.28
C LYS A 2 13.80 16.98 -15.76
N PRO A 3 14.69 17.62 -14.97
CA PRO A 3 14.45 17.85 -13.54
C PRO A 3 13.15 18.62 -13.31
N PHE A 4 12.46 18.34 -12.20
CA PHE A 4 11.34 19.18 -11.77
C PHE A 4 11.86 20.56 -11.34
N GLN A 5 11.00 21.58 -11.45
CA GLN A 5 11.32 22.91 -10.93
C GLN A 5 11.50 22.88 -9.41
N GLU A 6 10.63 22.15 -8.71
CA GLU A 6 10.74 21.84 -7.29
C GLU A 6 11.03 20.34 -7.13
N HIS A 7 12.03 20.00 -6.33
CA HIS A 7 12.47 18.61 -6.19
C HIS A 7 11.31 17.70 -5.72
N ALA A 8 11.15 16.56 -6.40
CA ALA A 8 10.08 15.59 -6.19
C ALA A 8 8.63 16.14 -6.26
N HIS A 9 8.43 17.35 -6.79
CA HIS A 9 7.12 18.00 -6.83
C HIS A 9 6.74 18.39 -8.28
N PRO A 10 6.12 17.48 -9.05
CA PRO A 10 5.65 17.81 -10.39
C PRO A 10 4.54 18.85 -10.30
N THR A 11 4.64 19.91 -11.11
CA THR A 11 3.67 21.01 -11.17
C THR A 11 2.43 20.67 -12.00
N SER A 12 2.48 19.57 -12.77
CA SER A 12 1.39 19.12 -13.62
C SER A 12 1.39 17.61 -13.83
N MET A 13 0.24 17.06 -14.27
CA MET A 13 0.16 15.66 -14.69
C MET A 13 1.00 15.35 -15.93
N ALA A 14 1.23 16.33 -16.81
CA ALA A 14 2.09 16.15 -17.98
C ALA A 14 3.54 15.93 -17.53
N GLU A 15 4.03 16.76 -16.62
CA GLU A 15 5.36 16.63 -16.03
C GLU A 15 5.49 15.34 -15.20
N ALA A 16 4.48 14.98 -14.41
CA ALA A 16 4.45 13.71 -13.67
C ALA A 16 4.54 12.48 -14.60
N ARG A 17 3.87 12.53 -15.77
CA ARG A 17 3.90 11.46 -16.78
C ARG A 17 5.26 11.27 -17.45
N GLU A 18 6.17 12.24 -17.37
CA GLU A 18 7.54 12.06 -17.82
C GLU A 18 8.35 11.11 -16.94
N ARG A 19 7.86 10.81 -15.73
CA ARG A 19 8.49 9.86 -14.81
C ARG A 19 8.00 8.46 -15.08
N SER A 20 8.93 7.52 -15.04
CA SER A 20 8.57 6.11 -14.98
C SER A 20 7.83 5.85 -13.66
N ALA A 21 6.76 5.06 -13.73
CA ALA A 21 6.16 4.54 -12.51
C ALA A 21 7.18 3.67 -11.78
N TYR A 22 7.21 3.75 -10.46
CA TYR A 22 7.86 2.78 -9.59
C TYR A 22 6.81 2.24 -8.63
N PHE A 23 7.10 1.12 -8.01
CA PHE A 23 6.29 0.56 -6.95
C PHE A 23 7.18 -0.05 -5.89
N LEU A 24 6.62 -0.40 -4.74
CA LEU A 24 7.37 -1.08 -3.69
C LEU A 24 6.96 -2.54 -3.58
N LEU A 25 7.90 -3.35 -3.10
CA LEU A 25 7.60 -4.68 -2.59
C LEU A 25 7.06 -4.53 -1.17
N ASN A 26 5.77 -4.82 -0.97
CA ASN A 26 5.13 -4.79 0.34
C ASN A 26 5.50 -6.04 1.17
N SER A 27 6.79 -6.19 1.48
CA SER A 27 7.35 -7.32 2.24
C SER A 27 6.78 -7.41 3.66
N LEU A 28 6.36 -6.29 4.22
CA LEU A 28 5.79 -6.18 5.57
C LEU A 28 4.28 -6.45 5.61
N ARG A 29 3.64 -6.60 4.45
CA ARG A 29 2.19 -6.80 4.29
C ARG A 29 1.37 -5.69 4.94
N VAL A 30 1.82 -4.45 4.82
CA VAL A 30 1.07 -3.26 5.26
C VAL A 30 -0.30 -3.23 4.59
N ASP A 31 -1.37 -2.95 5.35
CA ASP A 31 -2.73 -2.94 4.80
C ASP A 31 -2.90 -1.88 3.72
N GLU A 32 -2.39 -0.68 3.93
CA GLU A 32 -2.51 0.42 2.97
C GLU A 32 -1.57 0.29 1.75
N GLY A 33 -0.65 -0.68 1.76
CA GLY A 33 0.36 -0.82 0.71
C GLY A 33 1.50 0.17 0.89
N SER A 34 1.36 1.39 0.35
CA SER A 34 2.39 2.43 0.33
C SER A 34 1.88 3.75 0.90
N PRO A 35 1.65 3.82 2.23
CA PRO A 35 0.95 4.94 2.85
C PRO A 35 1.73 6.25 2.86
N LEU A 36 3.00 6.28 2.45
CA LEU A 36 3.79 7.52 2.42
C LEU A 36 3.66 8.31 1.12
N TYR A 37 3.06 7.71 0.09
CA TYR A 37 3.07 8.26 -1.27
C TYR A 37 1.66 8.54 -1.80
N GLY A 38 0.64 8.50 -0.94
CA GLY A 38 -0.71 8.97 -1.23
C GLY A 38 -1.82 8.14 -0.59
N ASP A 39 -3.05 8.62 -0.78
CA ASP A 39 -4.27 8.03 -0.21
C ASP A 39 -4.76 6.77 -0.93
N VAL A 40 -4.15 6.43 -2.06
CA VAL A 40 -4.56 5.33 -2.92
C VAL A 40 -3.33 4.52 -3.30
N SER A 41 -3.35 3.23 -2.99
CA SER A 41 -2.36 2.27 -3.48
C SER A 41 -2.95 1.38 -4.57
N VAL A 42 -2.19 1.20 -5.64
CA VAL A 42 -2.50 0.28 -6.72
C VAL A 42 -1.73 -1.01 -6.51
N VAL A 43 -2.43 -2.14 -6.44
CA VAL A 43 -1.80 -3.46 -6.31
C VAL A 43 -1.73 -4.11 -7.68
N LEU A 44 -0.52 -4.49 -8.10
CA LEU A 44 -0.27 -5.14 -9.39
C LEU A 44 -0.44 -6.66 -9.31
N LEU A 45 -0.65 -7.29 -10.46
CA LEU A 45 -0.59 -8.76 -10.60
C LEU A 45 0.84 -9.25 -10.27
N PRO A 46 1.01 -10.21 -9.35
CA PRO A 46 2.31 -10.80 -9.04
C PRO A 46 3.06 -11.33 -10.26
N SER A 47 2.40 -11.99 -11.22
CA SER A 47 3.07 -12.48 -12.43
C SER A 47 3.57 -11.36 -13.34
N PHE A 48 2.84 -10.26 -13.43
CA PHE A 48 3.29 -9.07 -14.16
C PHE A 48 4.53 -8.49 -13.47
N ALA A 49 4.41 -8.16 -12.17
CA ALA A 49 5.53 -7.61 -11.40
C ALA A 49 6.77 -8.52 -11.51
N ARG A 50 6.63 -9.83 -11.31
CA ARG A 50 7.75 -10.79 -11.38
C ARG A 50 8.51 -10.74 -12.71
N ARG A 51 7.84 -10.49 -13.84
CA ARG A 51 8.45 -10.48 -15.17
C ARG A 51 9.15 -9.17 -15.52
N VAL A 52 8.72 -8.06 -14.91
CA VAL A 52 9.14 -6.72 -15.35
C VAL A 52 9.94 -5.98 -14.29
N SER A 53 10.26 -6.60 -13.16
CA SER A 53 10.87 -5.89 -12.04
C SER A 53 12.39 -5.96 -12.02
N VAL A 54 13.00 -4.78 -11.97
CA VAL A 54 14.33 -4.56 -11.38
C VAL A 54 14.13 -4.04 -9.97
N LEU A 55 14.76 -4.68 -8.99
CA LEU A 55 14.61 -4.33 -7.59
C LEU A 55 15.85 -3.57 -7.11
N SER A 56 15.59 -2.51 -6.35
CA SER A 56 16.56 -1.76 -5.57
C SER A 56 16.39 -2.14 -4.09
N PRO A 57 17.48 -2.28 -3.32
CA PRO A 57 17.43 -2.65 -1.91
C PRO A 57 16.75 -1.58 -1.05
N PHE A 58 16.55 -0.36 -1.54
CA PHE A 58 15.91 0.75 -0.84
C PHE A 58 15.29 1.73 -1.85
N ASP A 59 14.52 2.70 -1.37
CA ASP A 59 14.04 3.84 -2.16
C ASP A 59 15.22 4.62 -2.77
N SER A 60 15.34 4.63 -4.10
CA SER A 60 16.41 5.35 -4.80
C SER A 60 16.32 6.87 -4.67
N GLY A 61 15.13 7.42 -4.44
CA GLY A 61 14.91 8.80 -4.01
C GLY A 61 15.48 9.05 -2.63
N SER A 62 15.32 8.11 -1.69
CA SER A 62 15.95 8.21 -0.36
C SER A 62 17.48 8.20 -0.44
N TRP A 63 18.06 7.32 -1.26
CA TRP A 63 19.51 7.31 -1.48
C TRP A 63 19.98 8.61 -2.14
N SER A 64 19.23 9.09 -3.13
CA SER A 64 19.52 10.37 -3.79
C SER A 64 19.42 11.55 -2.82
N GLY A 65 18.56 11.47 -1.80
CA GLY A 65 18.48 12.48 -0.76
C GLY A 65 19.63 12.36 0.24
N LEU A 66 19.79 11.19 0.84
CA LEU A 66 20.66 10.97 2.00
C LEU A 66 22.15 10.86 1.62
N CYS A 67 22.46 10.35 0.43
CA CYS A 67 23.82 10.03 0.01
C CYS A 67 24.41 10.98 -1.04
N ASN A 68 23.59 11.82 -1.67
CA ASN A 68 24.08 12.82 -2.61
C ASN A 68 24.33 14.14 -1.87
N HIS A 69 25.60 14.47 -1.62
CA HIS A 69 25.98 15.73 -0.96
C HIS A 69 25.54 17.01 -1.69
N SER A 70 25.16 16.91 -2.96
CA SER A 70 24.61 18.04 -3.72
C SER A 70 23.16 18.36 -3.34
N PHE A 71 22.52 17.51 -2.54
CA PHE A 71 21.15 17.68 -2.06
C PHE A 71 21.14 17.93 -0.56
N VAL A 72 20.50 19.02 -0.14
CA VAL A 72 20.25 19.29 1.28
C VAL A 72 18.93 18.65 1.64
N THR A 73 18.97 17.51 2.33
CA THR A 73 17.74 16.92 2.86
C THR A 73 17.16 17.81 3.96
N PRO A 74 15.84 17.76 4.18
CA PRO A 74 15.29 18.14 5.48
C PRO A 74 16.09 17.44 6.59
N ASN A 75 16.19 18.03 7.78
CA ASN A 75 17.04 17.52 8.86
C ASN A 75 16.61 16.10 9.27
N THR A 76 17.18 15.08 8.64
CA THR A 76 16.70 13.69 8.69
C THR A 76 17.50 12.87 9.69
N SER A 77 16.80 12.12 10.54
CA SER A 77 17.42 11.31 11.60
C SER A 77 17.61 9.82 11.25
N TYR A 78 17.51 9.43 9.99
CA TYR A 78 17.77 8.03 9.62
C TYR A 78 19.27 7.74 9.69
N ALA A 79 19.67 6.83 10.56
CA ALA A 79 20.97 6.20 10.44
C ALA A 79 21.03 5.47 9.10
N HIS A 80 22.07 5.75 8.30
CA HIS A 80 22.26 5.12 7.00
C HIS A 80 23.74 5.01 6.62
N ASN A 81 24.05 4.11 5.70
CA ASN A 81 25.40 3.84 5.20
C ASN A 81 25.40 3.83 3.66
N CYS A 82 25.80 4.96 3.08
CA CYS A 82 25.84 5.13 1.62
C CYS A 82 26.81 4.17 0.92
N SER A 83 27.85 3.70 1.62
CA SER A 83 28.83 2.75 1.09
C SER A 83 28.30 1.32 1.00
N ALA A 84 27.13 1.03 1.57
CA ALA A 84 26.50 -0.28 1.46
C ALA A 84 26.08 -0.62 0.02
N PHE A 85 25.86 0.38 -0.83
CA PHE A 85 25.38 0.21 -2.19
C PHE A 85 26.48 0.50 -3.22
N SER A 86 26.90 -0.52 -3.95
CA SER A 86 27.92 -0.44 -5.01
C SER A 86 27.40 0.12 -6.34
N GLY A 87 26.25 0.78 -6.34
CA GLY A 87 25.59 1.26 -7.55
C GLY A 87 24.93 0.11 -8.32
N ARG A 88 25.22 0.00 -9.63
CA ARG A 88 24.54 -0.96 -10.53
C ARG A 88 24.67 -2.42 -10.09
N GLY A 89 25.77 -2.78 -9.44
CA GLY A 89 25.99 -4.14 -8.93
C GLY A 89 25.08 -4.52 -7.75
N GLY A 90 24.42 -3.55 -7.12
CA GLY A 90 23.50 -3.77 -6.00
C GLY A 90 22.04 -3.92 -6.39
N LEU A 91 21.70 -4.00 -7.69
CA LEU A 91 20.34 -4.23 -8.15
C LEU A 91 20.03 -5.74 -8.24
N GLY A 92 18.74 -6.09 -8.24
CA GLY A 92 18.30 -7.48 -8.33
C GLY A 92 17.04 -7.68 -9.17
N THR A 93 16.56 -8.91 -9.17
CA THR A 93 15.27 -9.33 -9.76
C THR A 93 14.54 -10.22 -8.76
N PHE A 94 13.29 -10.58 -8.99
CA PHE A 94 12.62 -11.53 -8.11
C PHE A 94 13.26 -12.94 -8.13
N GLN A 95 14.05 -13.27 -9.15
CA GLN A 95 14.80 -14.52 -9.26
C GLN A 95 16.18 -14.43 -8.61
N ALA A 96 16.70 -13.22 -8.42
CA ALA A 96 17.99 -12.94 -7.79
C ALA A 96 17.78 -11.79 -6.80
N PHE A 97 17.06 -12.10 -5.71
CA PHE A 97 16.60 -11.14 -4.72
C PHE A 97 17.40 -11.20 -3.41
N ASP A 98 17.95 -12.36 -3.08
CA ASP A 98 18.48 -12.64 -1.73
C ASP A 98 19.63 -11.71 -1.32
N HIS A 99 20.50 -11.32 -2.26
CA HIS A 99 21.60 -10.39 -1.97
C HIS A 99 21.14 -8.98 -1.61
N LEU A 100 19.90 -8.61 -1.95
CA LEU A 100 19.36 -7.29 -1.63
C LEU A 100 19.07 -7.12 -0.14
N PHE A 101 18.84 -8.21 0.59
CA PHE A 101 18.60 -8.15 2.03
C PHE A 101 19.82 -7.63 2.78
N GLU A 102 20.99 -8.20 2.51
CA GLU A 102 22.25 -7.77 3.13
C GLU A 102 22.56 -6.30 2.81
N ILE A 103 22.32 -5.88 1.56
CA ILE A 103 22.51 -4.48 1.18
C ILE A 103 21.53 -3.56 1.93
N ASN A 104 20.26 -3.94 2.05
CA ASN A 104 19.26 -3.16 2.77
C ASN A 104 19.62 -3.02 4.27
N GLU A 105 19.99 -4.11 4.95
CA GLU A 105 20.42 -4.08 6.36
C GLU A 105 21.63 -3.17 6.58
N ARG A 106 22.65 -3.33 5.73
CA ARG A 106 23.86 -2.50 5.79
C ARG A 106 23.52 -1.04 5.51
N TYR A 107 22.67 -0.75 4.53
CA TYR A 107 22.27 0.61 4.19
C TYR A 107 21.52 1.29 5.33
N TRP A 108 20.60 0.60 6.01
CA TRP A 108 19.87 1.18 7.14
C TRP A 108 20.62 1.10 8.48
N ALA A 109 21.83 0.53 8.49
CA ALA A 109 22.64 0.30 9.69
C ALA A 109 21.86 -0.37 10.83
N LYS A 110 20.93 -1.27 10.47
CA LYS A 110 20.03 -1.96 11.40
C LYS A 110 19.97 -3.46 11.08
N PRO A 111 20.58 -4.32 11.92
CA PRO A 111 20.56 -5.76 11.68
C PRO A 111 19.15 -6.38 11.78
N GLU A 112 18.17 -5.68 12.37
CA GLU A 112 16.78 -6.16 12.44
C GLU A 112 15.96 -5.81 11.19
N ALA A 113 16.47 -4.97 10.28
CA ALA A 113 15.71 -4.50 9.12
C ALA A 113 15.25 -5.65 8.20
N PHE A 114 16.02 -6.74 8.11
CA PHE A 114 15.62 -7.98 7.41
C PHE A 114 14.88 -8.97 8.30
N LEU A 115 15.33 -9.12 9.55
CA LEU A 115 14.74 -10.09 10.48
C LEU A 115 13.26 -9.82 10.71
N GLN A 116 12.84 -8.55 10.69
CA GLN A 116 11.44 -8.21 10.91
C GLN A 116 10.51 -8.64 9.75
N PRO A 117 10.77 -8.31 8.46
CA PRO A 117 10.05 -8.90 7.33
C PRO A 117 10.01 -10.43 7.36
N LEU A 118 11.15 -11.08 7.65
CA LEU A 118 11.24 -12.53 7.70
C LEU A 118 10.41 -13.12 8.86
N ALA A 119 10.56 -12.56 10.07
CA ALA A 119 9.78 -12.96 11.24
C ALA A 119 8.28 -12.79 11.01
N ARG A 120 7.87 -11.73 10.31
CA ARG A 120 6.48 -11.54 9.91
C ARG A 120 6.06 -12.59 8.89
N LEU A 121 6.87 -12.85 7.87
CA LEU A 121 6.56 -13.83 6.84
C LEU A 121 6.28 -15.21 7.45
N LEU A 122 7.15 -15.63 8.38
CA LEU A 122 7.11 -16.94 9.03
C LEU A 122 6.15 -17.00 10.23
N GLY A 123 5.91 -15.88 10.89
CA GLY A 123 5.08 -15.79 12.10
C GLY A 123 3.57 -15.76 11.82
N PRO A 124 2.75 -15.97 12.87
CA PRO A 124 1.31 -15.74 12.81
C PRO A 124 0.98 -14.33 12.32
N GLU A 125 -0.20 -14.15 11.74
CA GLU A 125 -0.58 -12.84 11.23
C GLU A 125 -0.75 -11.82 12.35
N GLY A 126 -0.14 -10.66 12.20
CA GLY A 126 -0.15 -9.61 13.22
C GLY A 126 0.77 -9.85 14.43
N SER A 127 1.58 -10.92 14.45
CA SER A 127 2.41 -11.27 15.62
C SER A 127 3.55 -10.28 15.91
N THR A 128 3.95 -9.48 14.92
CA THR A 128 5.04 -8.50 15.07
C THR A 128 4.47 -7.12 14.82
N GLY A 129 4.59 -6.19 15.76
CA GLY A 129 4.18 -4.80 15.51
C GLY A 129 4.93 -4.19 14.34
N LEU A 130 4.30 -3.25 13.65
CA LEU A 130 4.98 -2.34 12.73
C LEU A 130 5.26 -1.03 13.47
N VAL A 131 6.40 -0.42 13.16
CA VAL A 131 6.78 0.92 13.59
C VAL A 131 7.00 1.81 12.37
N GLY A 132 7.04 3.13 12.58
CA GLY A 132 7.08 4.07 11.47
C GLY A 132 8.31 3.93 10.55
N GLU A 133 9.45 3.53 11.11
CA GLU A 133 10.66 3.24 10.33
C GLU A 133 10.48 2.11 9.32
N ASN A 134 9.59 1.16 9.59
CA ASN A 134 9.37 0.04 8.69
C ASN A 134 8.80 0.48 7.34
N PHE A 135 8.16 1.65 7.26
CA PHE A 135 7.56 2.16 6.04
C PHE A 135 8.56 2.79 5.07
N VAL A 136 9.80 3.06 5.50
CA VAL A 136 10.89 3.50 4.62
C VAL A 136 11.86 2.38 4.26
N GLN A 137 11.86 1.30 5.05
CA GLN A 137 12.72 0.13 4.87
C GLN A 137 12.10 -0.89 3.91
N TYR A 138 11.78 -0.46 2.69
CA TYR A 138 11.19 -1.30 1.66
C TYR A 138 12.12 -1.49 0.46
N PHE A 139 11.83 -2.49 -0.37
CA PHE A 139 12.51 -2.67 -1.66
C PHE A 139 11.76 -1.91 -2.73
N GLU A 140 12.43 -0.95 -3.36
CA GLU A 140 11.87 -0.25 -4.50
C GLU A 140 11.94 -1.14 -5.74
N VAL A 141 10.93 -1.01 -6.60
CA VAL A 141 10.79 -1.80 -7.80
C VAL A 141 10.60 -0.88 -8.99
N LEU A 142 11.52 -1.00 -9.94
CA LEU A 142 11.49 -0.31 -11.22
C LEU A 142 10.95 -1.26 -12.30
N PRO A 143 9.78 -0.99 -12.89
CA PRO A 143 9.29 -1.75 -14.02
C PRO A 143 10.12 -1.48 -15.28
N THR A 144 10.53 -2.54 -15.96
CA THR A 144 11.18 -2.52 -17.28
C THR A 144 10.17 -2.55 -18.44
N ALA A 145 8.88 -2.58 -18.12
CA ALA A 145 7.78 -2.55 -19.08
C ALA A 145 6.71 -1.54 -18.66
N ARG A 146 5.90 -1.11 -19.63
CA ARG A 146 4.78 -0.22 -19.37
C ARG A 146 3.73 -0.91 -18.49
N VAL A 147 3.30 -0.22 -17.44
CA VAL A 147 2.19 -0.66 -16.58
C VAL A 147 0.87 -0.20 -17.19
N GLU A 148 -0.04 -1.13 -17.40
CA GLU A 148 -1.38 -0.89 -17.96
C GLU A 148 -2.45 -1.26 -16.92
N PHE A 149 -3.68 -0.82 -17.11
CA PHE A 149 -4.77 -1.12 -16.17
C PHE A 149 -5.10 -2.62 -16.08
N THR A 150 -4.84 -3.39 -17.13
CA THR A 150 -4.98 -4.86 -17.12
C THR A 150 -3.99 -5.54 -16.16
N HIS A 151 -2.91 -4.86 -15.77
CA HIS A 151 -1.94 -5.34 -14.80
C HIS A 151 -2.35 -5.01 -13.35
N VAL A 152 -3.43 -4.24 -13.16
CA VAL A 152 -3.93 -3.89 -11.84
C VAL A 152 -4.81 -5.02 -11.31
N LYS A 153 -4.46 -5.49 -10.12
CA LYS A 153 -5.16 -6.53 -9.42
C LYS A 153 -6.36 -5.98 -8.65
N PHE A 154 -6.10 -5.00 -7.79
CA PHE A 154 -7.10 -4.26 -7.00
C PHE A 154 -6.51 -2.93 -6.50
N ILE A 155 -7.37 -2.13 -5.88
CA ILE A 155 -7.08 -0.79 -5.36
C ILE A 155 -7.28 -0.78 -3.85
N ILE A 156 -6.38 -0.15 -3.13
CA ILE A 156 -6.51 0.12 -1.70
C ILE A 156 -6.72 1.63 -1.53
N ALA A 157 -7.75 2.01 -0.77
CA ALA A 157 -8.02 3.40 -0.40
C ALA A 157 -7.89 3.61 1.11
N ALA A 158 -7.25 4.71 1.48
CA ALA A 158 -7.09 5.17 2.84
C ALA A 158 -8.43 5.57 3.46
N PHE A 159 -8.84 4.88 4.52
CA PHE A 159 -10.09 5.17 5.22
C PHE A 159 -10.10 6.58 5.84
N PRO A 160 -9.06 7.01 6.58
CA PRO A 160 -9.06 8.34 7.20
C PRO A 160 -9.19 9.50 6.21
N SER A 161 -8.65 9.39 4.99
CA SER A 161 -8.61 10.53 4.05
C SER A 161 -9.74 10.50 3.03
N LEU A 162 -10.19 9.31 2.60
CA LEU A 162 -11.12 9.20 1.47
C LEU A 162 -12.54 8.76 1.86
N PHE A 163 -12.72 7.96 2.91
CA PHE A 163 -14.03 7.39 3.23
C PHE A 163 -15.03 8.47 3.67
N GLY A 164 -16.24 8.46 3.13
CA GLY A 164 -17.24 9.50 3.41
C GLY A 164 -16.93 10.86 2.78
N THR A 165 -16.11 10.91 1.72
CA THR A 165 -15.77 12.16 1.00
C THR A 165 -16.08 12.05 -0.49
N ASP A 166 -16.25 13.20 -1.17
CA ASP A 166 -16.38 13.26 -2.63
C ASP A 166 -15.19 12.64 -3.37
N ARG A 167 -13.98 12.72 -2.80
CA ARG A 167 -12.78 12.07 -3.36
C ARG A 167 -12.93 10.55 -3.29
N GLY A 168 -13.39 10.01 -2.17
CA GLY A 168 -13.69 8.59 -2.01
C GLY A 168 -14.77 8.10 -2.98
N GLU A 169 -15.84 8.86 -3.19
CA GLU A 169 -16.86 8.51 -4.18
C GLU A 169 -16.30 8.45 -5.59
N ARG A 170 -15.38 9.37 -5.95
CA ARG A 170 -14.68 9.32 -7.24
C ARG A 170 -13.86 8.04 -7.38
N VAL A 171 -13.17 7.60 -6.33
CA VAL A 171 -12.42 6.33 -6.33
C VAL A 171 -13.36 5.13 -6.50
N GLN A 172 -14.47 5.08 -5.75
CA GLN A 172 -15.49 4.04 -5.91
C GLN A 172 -16.03 3.97 -7.34
N ARG A 173 -16.43 5.11 -7.91
CA ARG A 173 -16.97 5.20 -9.28
C ARG A 173 -15.94 4.76 -10.31
N TRP A 174 -14.69 5.19 -10.14
CA TRP A 174 -13.59 4.78 -11.01
C TRP A 174 -13.34 3.27 -10.95
N CYS A 175 -13.35 2.68 -9.75
CA CYS A 175 -13.20 1.23 -9.57
C CYS A 175 -14.34 0.44 -10.24
N ARG A 176 -15.60 0.83 -10.02
CA ARG A 176 -16.78 0.22 -10.68
C ARG A 176 -16.67 0.28 -12.20
N ARG A 177 -16.33 1.45 -12.75
CA ARG A 177 -16.21 1.66 -14.20
C ARG A 177 -15.15 0.77 -14.85
N ASN A 178 -14.07 0.47 -14.12
CA ASN A 178 -12.95 -0.32 -14.64
C ASN A 178 -12.98 -1.79 -14.18
N GLY A 179 -14.02 -2.24 -13.47
CA GLY A 179 -14.08 -3.60 -12.93
C GLY A 179 -12.96 -3.93 -11.94
N LEU A 180 -12.41 -2.92 -11.27
CA LEU A 180 -11.34 -3.08 -10.28
C LEU A 180 -11.97 -3.21 -8.89
N MET A 181 -11.51 -4.19 -8.10
CA MET A 181 -11.94 -4.26 -6.71
C MET A 181 -11.34 -3.11 -5.90
N LEU A 182 -12.16 -2.50 -5.04
CA LEU A 182 -11.73 -1.50 -4.07
C LEU A 182 -11.75 -2.11 -2.67
N VAL A 183 -10.66 -1.92 -1.94
CA VAL A 183 -10.55 -2.29 -0.53
C VAL A 183 -10.15 -1.07 0.28
N TRP A 184 -10.62 -0.99 1.51
CA TRP A 184 -10.34 0.08 2.44
C TRP A 184 -9.35 -0.40 3.48
N SER A 185 -8.49 0.50 3.96
CA SER A 185 -7.58 0.25 5.07
C SER A 185 -7.54 1.43 6.01
N LEU A 186 -7.46 1.17 7.32
CA LEU A 186 -7.22 2.24 8.30
C LEU A 186 -5.85 2.89 8.11
N GLY A 187 -4.85 2.11 7.71
CA GLY A 187 -3.55 2.64 7.31
C GLY A 187 -2.67 3.08 8.47
N LEU A 188 -1.89 4.14 8.26
CA LEU A 188 -1.06 4.73 9.32
C LEU A 188 -1.91 5.38 10.41
N ASN A 189 -3.00 6.06 10.03
CA ASN A 189 -3.92 6.75 10.93
C ASN A 189 -3.19 7.61 12.01
N VAL A 190 -2.28 8.48 11.58
CA VAL A 190 -1.49 9.34 12.48
C VAL A 190 -1.86 10.83 12.39
N GLY A 191 -3.03 11.12 11.80
CA GLY A 191 -3.59 12.47 11.71
C GLY A 191 -3.22 13.20 10.43
N PHE A 192 -4.03 14.21 10.08
CA PHE A 192 -3.79 15.10 8.95
C PHE A 192 -3.07 16.34 9.45
N THR A 193 -1.75 16.40 9.31
CA THR A 193 -1.04 17.68 9.42
C THR A 193 -1.11 18.35 8.05
N THR A 194 -1.72 19.52 8.00
CA THR A 194 -2.17 20.22 6.79
C THR A 194 -1.04 20.59 5.81
N ASP A 195 -1.48 20.97 4.61
CA ASP A 195 -0.78 21.38 3.37
C ASP A 195 0.00 20.30 2.59
N HIS A 196 0.50 19.25 3.26
CA HIS A 196 1.03 18.06 2.58
C HIS A 196 0.53 16.71 3.12
N GLY A 197 -0.29 16.70 4.18
CA GLY A 197 -1.40 15.76 4.42
C GLY A 197 -1.08 14.29 4.78
N MET A 198 0.12 13.79 4.53
CA MET A 198 0.55 12.44 4.90
C MET A 198 1.84 12.50 5.72
N PRO A 199 2.13 11.49 6.56
CA PRO A 199 3.44 11.38 7.19
C PRO A 199 4.49 11.44 6.10
N HIS A 200 5.31 12.49 6.14
CA HIS A 200 6.39 12.60 5.18
C HIS A 200 7.35 11.44 5.40
N PHE A 201 7.91 10.96 4.30
CA PHE A 201 9.00 9.98 4.29
C PHE A 201 10.05 10.30 5.36
N TRP A 202 10.31 11.58 5.62
CA TRP A 202 11.33 12.06 6.56
C TRP A 202 10.94 11.95 8.05
N ASP A 203 9.65 12.01 8.37
CA ASP A 203 9.13 12.05 9.74
C ASP A 203 8.46 10.76 10.17
N VAL A 204 8.23 9.81 9.24
CA VAL A 204 7.50 8.58 9.57
C VAL A 204 8.19 7.79 10.68
N GLN A 205 9.52 7.85 10.82
CA GLN A 205 10.23 7.21 11.94
C GLN A 205 9.77 7.65 13.34
N LYS A 206 9.19 8.84 13.47
CA LYS A 206 8.66 9.36 14.74
C LYS A 206 7.28 8.78 15.06
N GLN A 207 6.62 8.20 14.05
CA GLN A 207 5.27 7.67 14.16
C GLN A 207 5.26 6.33 14.91
N ARG A 208 4.22 6.14 15.70
CA ARG A 208 3.99 4.94 16.50
C ARG A 208 2.58 4.42 16.22
N GLY A 209 2.47 3.10 16.24
CA GLY A 209 1.25 2.39 15.87
C GLY A 209 0.12 2.44 16.93
N PRO A 210 -0.90 1.59 16.77
CA PRO A 210 -0.87 0.37 15.96
C PRO A 210 -0.97 0.63 14.46
N PHE A 211 -0.08 0.03 13.66
CA PHE A 211 -0.22 -0.02 12.20
C PHE A 211 -0.64 -1.42 11.78
N TYR A 212 -1.84 -1.51 11.22
CA TYR A 212 -2.48 -2.78 10.89
C TYR A 212 -1.94 -3.38 9.57
N SER A 213 -2.00 -4.70 9.49
CA SER A 213 -1.47 -5.49 8.36
C SER A 213 -2.36 -6.67 7.96
N ASN A 214 -3.60 -6.67 8.46
CA ASN A 214 -4.57 -7.75 8.30
C ASN A 214 -6.02 -7.28 8.49
N GLN A 215 -6.26 -5.99 8.29
CA GLN A 215 -7.55 -5.34 8.48
C GLN A 215 -7.86 -4.51 7.25
N ARG A 216 -8.11 -5.19 6.12
CA ARG A 216 -8.71 -4.55 4.95
C ARG A 216 -10.19 -4.91 4.89
N LEU A 217 -10.99 -3.96 4.42
CA LEU A 217 -12.42 -4.14 4.19
C LEU A 217 -12.73 -4.02 2.70
N MET A 218 -13.41 -5.00 2.14
CA MET A 218 -13.96 -4.87 0.80
C MET A 218 -15.04 -3.78 0.74
N ASP A 219 -15.09 -3.03 -0.35
CA ASP A 219 -16.19 -2.12 -0.64
C ASP A 219 -17.39 -2.90 -1.21
N PRO A 220 -18.54 -3.01 -0.50
CA PRO A 220 -19.70 -3.76 -0.97
C PRO A 220 -20.32 -3.18 -2.25
N GLY A 221 -20.23 -1.86 -2.43
CA GLY A 221 -20.76 -1.17 -3.59
C GLY A 221 -19.95 -1.43 -4.85
N VAL A 222 -18.64 -1.64 -4.73
CA VAL A 222 -17.77 -2.06 -5.83
C VAL A 222 -17.85 -3.57 -6.08
N LEU A 223 -17.96 -4.37 -5.01
CA LEU A 223 -18.05 -5.84 -5.08
C LEU A 223 -19.17 -6.31 -6.02
N ARG A 224 -20.33 -5.65 -5.98
CA ARG A 224 -21.50 -5.92 -6.84
C ARG A 224 -21.20 -5.87 -8.35
N THR A 225 -20.20 -5.09 -8.75
CA THR A 225 -19.78 -4.93 -10.15
C THR A 225 -18.51 -5.70 -10.49
N SER A 226 -17.90 -6.37 -9.50
CA SER A 226 -16.66 -7.11 -9.67
C SER A 226 -16.91 -8.56 -10.07
N SER A 227 -15.92 -9.20 -10.69
CA SER A 227 -15.99 -10.62 -11.04
C SER A 227 -15.56 -11.55 -9.89
N LEU A 228 -15.60 -11.12 -8.62
CA LEU A 228 -15.11 -11.93 -7.49
C LEU A 228 -16.06 -13.08 -7.12
N ASN A 229 -15.51 -14.13 -6.50
CA ASN A 229 -16.24 -15.26 -5.91
C ASN A 229 -16.87 -14.92 -4.54
N ALA A 230 -17.31 -13.67 -4.36
CA ALA A 230 -18.00 -13.22 -3.15
C ALA A 230 -19.13 -12.27 -3.50
N THR A 231 -20.13 -12.25 -2.61
CA THR A 231 -21.27 -11.34 -2.66
C THR A 231 -21.42 -10.68 -1.31
N ALA A 232 -21.74 -9.40 -1.28
CA ALA A 232 -22.12 -8.72 -0.04
C ALA A 232 -23.59 -9.00 0.27
N ALA A 233 -23.89 -9.31 1.53
CA ALA A 233 -25.26 -9.40 2.00
C ALA A 233 -25.94 -8.01 1.97
N ALA A 234 -27.27 -7.97 2.00
CA ALA A 234 -27.99 -6.70 1.98
C ALA A 234 -27.68 -5.87 3.24
N GLU A 235 -27.51 -6.55 4.36
CA GLU A 235 -27.15 -6.02 5.68
C GLU A 235 -25.75 -5.38 5.64
N ASP A 236 -24.79 -6.02 4.98
CA ASP A 236 -23.43 -5.48 4.83
C ASP A 236 -23.44 -4.17 4.03
N VAL A 237 -24.21 -4.12 2.93
CA VAL A 237 -24.35 -2.93 2.10
C VAL A 237 -24.99 -1.79 2.91
N ALA A 238 -26.03 -2.10 3.70
CA ALA A 238 -26.69 -1.13 4.55
C ALA A 238 -25.76 -0.60 5.65
N ALA A 239 -25.05 -1.48 6.35
CA ALA A 239 -24.10 -1.12 7.40
C ALA A 239 -22.95 -0.24 6.86
N PHE A 240 -22.39 -0.62 5.71
CA PHE A 240 -21.35 0.16 5.04
C PHE A 240 -21.85 1.55 4.63
N SER A 241 -23.06 1.63 4.05
CA SER A 241 -23.67 2.90 3.66
C SER A 241 -23.95 3.79 4.88
N ALA A 242 -24.41 3.21 6.00
CA ALA A 242 -24.65 3.95 7.23
C ALA A 242 -23.35 4.53 7.79
N ALA A 243 -22.26 3.74 7.81
CA ALA A 243 -20.95 4.22 8.23
C ALA A 243 -20.39 5.31 7.29
N TRP A 244 -20.63 5.21 5.98
CA TRP A 244 -20.25 6.23 5.01
C TRP A 244 -20.90 7.57 5.32
N GLN A 245 -22.23 7.56 5.51
CA GLN A 245 -23.00 8.77 5.82
C GLN A 245 -22.63 9.34 7.19
N LEU A 246 -22.41 8.49 8.19
CA LEU A 246 -21.95 8.91 9.51
C LEU A 246 -20.62 9.65 9.42
N LEU A 247 -19.59 9.04 8.81
CA LEU A 247 -18.28 9.69 8.70
C LEU A 247 -18.36 10.97 7.83
N ALA A 248 -19.15 10.97 6.76
CA ALA A 248 -19.37 12.18 5.96
C ALA A 248 -19.94 13.34 6.79
N SER A 249 -20.85 13.04 7.73
CA SER A 249 -21.40 14.04 8.65
C SER A 249 -20.41 14.50 9.73
N GLU A 250 -19.62 13.57 10.28
CA GLU A 250 -18.62 13.82 11.32
C GLU A 250 -17.44 14.66 10.80
N ARG A 251 -17.12 14.58 9.51
CA ARG A 251 -16.07 15.40 8.88
C ARG A 251 -16.33 16.91 8.89
N ARG A 252 -17.50 17.35 9.33
CA ARG A 252 -17.79 18.78 9.59
C ARG A 252 -17.04 19.33 10.80
N ARG A 253 -16.53 18.46 11.69
CA ARG A 253 -15.63 18.82 12.79
C ARG A 253 -14.20 18.35 12.50
N HIS A 254 -13.26 18.80 13.32
CA HIS A 254 -11.92 18.24 13.33
C HIS A 254 -11.95 16.81 13.89
N LEU A 255 -11.46 15.85 13.10
CA LEU A 255 -11.39 14.44 13.47
C LEU A 255 -9.94 14.07 13.80
N GLU A 256 -9.76 13.42 14.93
CA GLU A 256 -8.47 12.93 15.40
C GLU A 256 -8.27 11.45 14.98
N PRO A 257 -7.03 10.93 14.98
CA PRO A 257 -6.74 9.51 14.79
C PRO A 257 -7.62 8.56 15.61
N ALA A 258 -7.93 8.91 16.85
CA ALA A 258 -8.77 8.11 17.73
C ALA A 258 -10.23 8.02 17.23
N ASP A 259 -10.74 9.07 16.58
CA ASP A 259 -12.07 9.06 15.98
C ASP A 259 -12.14 8.07 14.81
N PHE A 260 -11.15 8.11 13.91
CA PHE A 260 -11.07 7.18 12.79
C PHE A 260 -10.93 5.73 13.24
N ASN A 261 -10.11 5.48 14.27
CA ASN A 261 -9.96 4.13 14.83
C ASN A 261 -11.29 3.60 15.40
N ARG A 262 -12.04 4.44 16.13
CA ARG A 262 -13.36 4.07 16.67
C ARG A 262 -14.36 3.78 15.56
N LEU A 263 -14.42 4.63 14.53
CA LEU A 263 -15.33 4.45 13.39
C LEU A 263 -14.95 3.20 12.56
N TRP A 264 -13.67 2.96 12.36
CA TRP A 264 -13.14 1.77 11.68
C TRP A 264 -13.50 0.48 12.43
N ALA A 265 -13.29 0.45 13.74
CA ALA A 265 -13.64 -0.68 14.59
C ALA A 265 -15.14 -0.96 14.56
N SER A 266 -15.97 0.09 14.64
CA SER A 266 -17.43 -0.03 14.55
C SER A 266 -17.88 -0.57 13.19
N LEU A 267 -17.33 -0.04 12.09
CA LEU A 267 -17.61 -0.55 10.75
C LEU A 267 -17.21 -2.03 10.62
N THR A 268 -16.00 -2.38 11.03
CA THR A 268 -15.48 -3.76 10.95
C THR A 268 -16.36 -4.74 11.74
N ALA A 269 -16.79 -4.36 12.94
CA ALA A 269 -17.65 -5.20 13.79
C ALA A 269 -19.05 -5.43 13.19
N ASN A 270 -19.54 -4.50 12.38
CA ASN A 270 -20.87 -4.55 11.76
C ASN A 270 -20.88 -5.17 10.36
N LEU A 271 -19.70 -5.50 9.80
CA LEU A 271 -19.59 -6.18 8.52
C LEU A 271 -19.31 -7.67 8.69
N SER A 272 -19.85 -8.47 7.79
CA SER A 272 -19.58 -9.90 7.72
C SER A 272 -18.08 -10.21 7.53
N HIS A 273 -17.63 -11.32 8.11
CA HIS A 273 -16.23 -11.76 7.99
C HIS A 273 -15.81 -12.12 6.56
N SER A 274 -16.75 -12.29 5.62
CA SER A 274 -16.44 -12.47 4.20
C SER A 274 -15.95 -11.19 3.53
N LEU A 275 -16.23 -10.01 4.12
CA LEU A 275 -15.77 -8.70 3.64
C LEU A 275 -14.44 -8.26 4.26
N GLN A 276 -13.99 -8.94 5.32
CA GLN A 276 -12.73 -8.68 6.00
C GLN A 276 -11.63 -9.53 5.34
N ILE A 277 -10.63 -8.88 4.76
CA ILE A 277 -9.59 -9.55 3.99
C ILE A 277 -8.21 -9.29 4.60
N ALA A 278 -7.42 -10.36 4.68
CA ALA A 278 -6.00 -10.33 4.96
C ALA A 278 -5.19 -10.27 3.64
N PRO A 279 -4.01 -9.62 3.64
CA PRO A 279 -3.06 -9.73 2.54
C PRO A 279 -2.68 -11.20 2.26
N LEU A 280 -2.45 -11.53 0.99
CA LEU A 280 -1.99 -12.87 0.61
C LEU A 280 -0.61 -13.17 1.18
N ARG A 281 -0.39 -14.42 1.59
CA ARG A 281 0.94 -14.98 1.80
C ARG A 281 1.30 -15.92 0.65
N ALA A 282 2.58 -16.27 0.58
CA ALA A 282 3.01 -17.40 -0.22
C ALA A 282 2.18 -18.64 0.17
N ALA A 283 1.68 -19.37 -0.83
CA ALA A 283 0.82 -20.55 -0.66
C ALA A 283 -0.54 -20.31 0.05
N SER A 284 -0.94 -19.06 0.35
CA SER A 284 -2.28 -18.81 0.89
C SER A 284 -3.39 -19.25 -0.07
N CYS A 285 -3.17 -19.09 -1.37
CA CYS A 285 -4.12 -19.40 -2.42
C CYS A 285 -3.42 -20.06 -3.59
N ALA A 286 -4.16 -20.91 -4.31
CA ALA A 286 -3.66 -21.59 -5.51
C ALA A 286 -3.31 -20.61 -6.64
N ASP A 287 -4.11 -19.55 -6.80
CA ASP A 287 -3.92 -18.52 -7.83
C ASP A 287 -3.61 -17.15 -7.21
N LEU A 288 -2.31 -16.85 -7.08
CA LEU A 288 -1.87 -15.57 -6.53
C LEU A 288 -2.14 -14.39 -7.45
N ASP A 289 -2.41 -14.57 -8.74
CA ASP A 289 -2.74 -13.46 -9.64
C ASP A 289 -4.20 -13.03 -9.48
N ARG A 290 -5.09 -14.01 -9.31
CA ARG A 290 -6.54 -13.77 -9.31
C ARG A 290 -7.11 -13.58 -7.91
N CYS A 291 -6.47 -14.14 -6.89
CA CYS A 291 -6.91 -13.98 -5.50
C CYS A 291 -6.48 -12.64 -4.93
N ILE A 292 -7.39 -11.83 -4.39
CA ILE A 292 -7.08 -10.49 -3.85
C ILE A 292 -6.70 -10.52 -2.36
N GLY A 293 -7.09 -11.55 -1.64
CA GLY A 293 -6.82 -11.72 -0.22
C GLY A 293 -7.35 -13.03 0.33
N VAL A 294 -7.21 -13.21 1.64
CA VAL A 294 -7.75 -14.35 2.38
C VAL A 294 -8.82 -13.83 3.35
N THR A 295 -9.95 -14.51 3.40
CA THR A 295 -11.01 -14.29 4.39
C THR A 295 -11.01 -15.44 5.40
N ARG A 296 -11.85 -15.38 6.43
CA ARG A 296 -12.09 -16.53 7.32
C ARG A 296 -12.67 -17.76 6.60
N LEU A 297 -13.25 -17.56 5.41
CA LEU A 297 -13.85 -18.62 4.60
C LEU A 297 -12.89 -19.17 3.53
N GLY A 298 -11.65 -18.65 3.46
CA GLY A 298 -10.65 -19.03 2.48
C GLY A 298 -10.36 -17.93 1.45
N CYS A 299 -9.89 -18.35 0.29
CA CYS A 299 -9.40 -17.45 -0.76
C CYS A 299 -10.50 -16.70 -1.50
N LEU A 300 -10.31 -15.40 -1.60
CA LEU A 300 -11.18 -14.50 -2.33
C LEU A 300 -10.54 -14.14 -3.67
N CYS A 301 -11.13 -14.62 -4.76
CA CYS A 301 -10.51 -14.58 -6.08
C CYS A 301 -11.49 -14.16 -7.18
N LYS A 302 -10.95 -13.55 -8.24
CA LYS A 302 -11.71 -13.30 -9.47
C LYS A 302 -12.17 -14.64 -10.04
N LYS A 303 -13.46 -14.78 -10.38
CA LYS A 303 -14.05 -15.88 -11.14
C LYS A 303 -13.38 -15.99 -12.50
N GLU A 304 -13.38 -17.21 -13.06
CA GLU A 304 -12.84 -17.38 -14.41
C GLU A 304 -13.72 -16.57 -15.32
N ALA A 305 -13.11 -15.74 -16.17
CA ALA A 305 -13.88 -15.21 -17.28
C ALA A 305 -14.37 -16.43 -18.05
N ALA A 306 -15.69 -16.62 -18.11
CA ALA A 306 -16.25 -17.64 -18.97
C ALA A 306 -15.66 -17.38 -20.35
N VAL A 307 -14.86 -18.32 -20.85
CA VAL A 307 -14.36 -18.24 -22.22
C VAL A 307 -15.61 -18.32 -23.07
N VAL A 308 -16.01 -17.19 -23.65
CA VAL A 308 -17.06 -17.18 -24.67
C VAL A 308 -16.40 -17.81 -25.89
N VAL A 309 -16.61 -19.12 -26.04
CA VAL A 309 -16.20 -19.90 -27.21
C VAL A 309 -17.14 -19.59 -28.36
#